data_AF-A0A6M7U0X8-F1
#
_entry.id   AF-A0A6M7U0X8-F1
#
_cell.length_a   1.000
_cell.length_b   1.000
_cell.length_c   1.000
_cell.angle_alpha   90.00
_cell.angle_beta   90.00
_cell.angle_gamma   90.00
#
_symmetry.space_group_name_H-M   'P 1'
#
loop_
_entity.id
_entity.type
_entity.pdbx_description
1 polymer ?
#
loop_
_entity_poly.entity_id
_entity_poly.type
_entity_poly.pdbx_seq_one_letter_code
_entity_poly.pdbx_strand_id
1 'polypeptide(L)'
;MSTITHGNVDYRVVPLENCLDLVKQIQAAGRRWHSHVLSPGCDFNPYDGLYAIVVEDDADGVVYIAPSDGFPEVDKVFVKMLHGDDILDVQATLGENGELARTSALLARVVEINSQGIAWHHHMNFPDCVLNPHRGRWAITVESASGTFSESYEAEPKSVLREIEVLYFRNLANA
;
A
#
# COMPACT_ATOMS: atom_id res chain seq x y z
N MET A 1 16.83 -18.97 2.19
CA MET A 1 16.15 -17.67 2.03
C MET A 1 17.10 -16.78 1.27
N SER A 2 16.74 -16.33 0.08
CA SER A 2 17.56 -15.43 -0.75
C SER A 2 17.27 -13.98 -0.41
N THR A 3 18.18 -13.10 -0.77
CA THR A 3 18.03 -11.65 -0.63
C THR A 3 18.11 -10.98 -2.00
N ILE A 4 17.35 -9.91 -2.19
CA ILE A 4 17.40 -9.04 -3.37
C ILE A 4 17.56 -7.60 -2.89
N THR A 5 18.49 -6.86 -3.46
CA THR A 5 18.66 -5.43 -3.19
C THR A 5 18.04 -4.64 -4.34
N HIS A 6 17.18 -3.67 -4.02
CA HIS A 6 16.60 -2.74 -4.99
C HIS A 6 16.46 -1.35 -4.38
N GLY A 7 16.98 -0.34 -5.08
CA GLY A 7 17.21 0.98 -4.48
C GLY A 7 18.08 0.88 -3.23
N ASN A 8 17.54 1.33 -2.10
CA ASN A 8 18.20 1.30 -0.79
C ASN A 8 17.60 0.25 0.15
N VAL A 9 16.89 -0.75 -0.39
CA VAL A 9 16.17 -1.76 0.41
C VAL A 9 16.72 -3.14 0.11
N ASP A 10 17.05 -3.88 1.17
CA ASP A 10 17.40 -5.29 1.11
C ASP A 10 16.18 -6.14 1.47
N TYR A 11 15.60 -6.79 0.46
CA TYR A 11 14.44 -7.65 0.61
C TYR A 11 14.86 -9.08 0.89
N ARG A 12 14.21 -9.72 1.87
CA ARG A 12 14.27 -11.16 2.08
C ARG A 12 13.15 -11.85 1.32
N VAL A 13 13.52 -12.67 0.35
CA VAL A 13 12.53 -13.33 -0.52
C VAL A 13 11.84 -14.47 0.23
N VAL A 14 10.51 -14.46 0.19
CA VAL A 14 9.64 -15.50 0.75
C VAL A 14 8.64 -15.97 -0.31
N PRO A 15 8.14 -17.22 -0.23
CA PRO A 15 7.02 -17.66 -1.04
C PRO A 15 5.74 -16.88 -0.71
N LEU A 16 4.92 -16.57 -1.72
CA LEU A 16 3.70 -15.80 -1.57
C LEU A 16 2.73 -16.46 -0.57
N GLU A 17 2.59 -17.78 -0.66
CA GLU A 17 1.73 -18.59 0.20
C GLU A 17 2.12 -18.52 1.70
N ASN A 18 3.37 -18.14 1.99
CA ASN A 18 3.87 -18.04 3.36
C ASN A 18 3.64 -16.65 3.99
N CYS A 19 3.21 -15.65 3.23
CA CYS A 19 3.10 -14.28 3.72
C CYS A 19 2.10 -14.14 4.87
N LEU A 20 0.95 -14.83 4.79
CA LEU A 20 -0.07 -14.74 5.84
C LEU A 20 0.43 -15.33 7.16
N ASP A 21 1.10 -16.47 7.11
CA ASP A 21 1.63 -17.11 8.31
C ASP A 21 2.80 -16.32 8.90
N LEU A 22 3.63 -15.71 8.05
CA LEU A 22 4.67 -14.77 8.49
C LEU A 22 4.05 -13.61 9.28
N VAL A 23 3.04 -12.93 8.73
CA VAL A 23 2.35 -11.82 9.41
C VAL A 23 1.72 -12.26 10.73
N LYS A 24 1.06 -13.42 10.76
CA LYS A 24 0.48 -13.97 12.01
C LYS A 24 1.55 -14.24 13.07
N GLN A 25 2.74 -14.71 12.67
CA GLN A 25 3.85 -14.92 13.60
C GLN A 25 4.38 -13.58 14.16
N ILE A 26 4.52 -12.57 13.31
CA ILE A 26 4.95 -11.22 13.74
C ILE A 26 3.92 -10.63 14.74
N GLN A 27 2.62 -10.75 14.44
CA GLN A 27 1.54 -10.33 15.35
C GLN A 27 1.53 -11.12 16.67
N ALA A 28 1.68 -12.44 16.62
CA ALA A 28 1.70 -13.29 17.82
C ALA A 28 2.88 -12.95 18.74
N ALA A 29 3.98 -12.45 18.17
CA ALA A 29 5.13 -11.94 18.91
C ALA A 29 4.93 -10.50 19.44
N GLY A 30 3.78 -9.85 19.20
CA GLY A 30 3.48 -8.49 19.62
C GLY A 30 4.30 -7.42 18.89
N ARG A 31 4.81 -7.74 17.70
CA ARG A 31 5.68 -6.86 16.90
C ARG A 31 4.85 -6.01 15.94
N ARG A 32 5.32 -4.78 15.69
CA ARG A 32 4.73 -3.89 14.68
C ARG A 32 5.13 -4.36 13.28
N TRP A 33 4.20 -4.21 12.36
CA TRP A 33 4.39 -4.57 10.97
C TRP A 33 3.44 -3.76 10.09
N HIS A 34 3.76 -3.72 8.80
CA HIS A 34 2.86 -3.25 7.76
C HIS A 34 3.19 -3.93 6.44
N SER A 35 2.40 -3.67 5.40
CA SER A 35 2.57 -4.29 4.09
C SER A 35 2.34 -3.32 2.94
N HIS A 36 2.89 -3.69 1.78
CA HIS A 36 2.68 -2.98 0.52
C HIS A 36 2.43 -3.98 -0.61
N VAL A 37 1.58 -3.61 -1.57
CA VAL A 37 1.56 -4.25 -2.88
C VAL A 37 2.33 -3.36 -3.84
N LEU A 38 3.28 -3.96 -4.55
CA LEU A 38 4.05 -3.31 -5.58
C LEU A 38 3.51 -3.79 -6.93
N SER A 39 2.85 -2.90 -7.66
CA SER A 39 2.34 -3.19 -9.00
C SER A 39 3.49 -3.33 -10.03
N PRO A 40 3.24 -3.97 -11.19
CA PRO A 40 4.18 -3.91 -12.30
C PRO A 40 4.50 -2.45 -12.66
N GLY A 41 5.79 -2.13 -12.80
CA GLY A 41 6.26 -0.77 -13.09
C GLY A 41 6.31 0.19 -11.90
N CYS A 42 6.02 -0.27 -10.69
CA CYS A 42 6.27 0.49 -9.46
C CYS A 42 7.77 0.70 -9.23
N ASP A 43 8.18 1.91 -8.87
CA ASP A 43 9.59 2.27 -8.66
C ASP A 43 10.26 1.44 -7.55
N PHE A 44 9.47 0.94 -6.59
CA PHE A 44 9.95 0.09 -5.50
C PHE A 44 10.00 -1.41 -5.84
N ASN A 45 9.47 -1.82 -7.00
CA ASN A 45 9.35 -3.22 -7.36
C ASN A 45 10.61 -3.76 -8.06
N PRO A 46 11.32 -4.74 -7.49
CA PRO A 46 12.48 -5.35 -8.15
C PRO A 46 12.10 -6.31 -9.28
N TYR A 47 10.84 -6.70 -9.41
CA TYR A 47 10.38 -7.68 -10.38
C TYR A 47 9.69 -7.01 -11.57
N ASP A 48 10.37 -7.00 -12.71
CA ASP A 48 9.82 -6.47 -13.95
C ASP A 48 8.59 -7.27 -14.41
N GLY A 49 7.51 -6.56 -14.75
CA GLY A 49 6.26 -7.15 -15.24
C GLY A 49 5.43 -7.94 -14.22
N LEU A 50 5.87 -8.08 -12.96
CA LEU A 50 5.16 -8.84 -11.93
C LEU A 50 4.63 -7.94 -10.82
N TYR A 51 3.60 -8.40 -10.12
CA TYR A 51 3.27 -7.85 -8.82
C TYR A 51 4.24 -8.38 -7.77
N ALA A 52 4.35 -7.69 -6.65
CA ALA A 52 4.95 -8.21 -5.45
C ALA A 52 4.18 -7.77 -4.20
N ILE A 53 4.24 -8.57 -3.14
CA ILE A 53 3.81 -8.13 -1.81
C ILE A 53 5.02 -8.01 -0.91
N VAL A 54 5.07 -6.90 -0.16
CA VAL A 54 6.09 -6.60 0.83
C VAL A 54 5.46 -6.69 2.21
N VAL A 55 6.19 -7.28 3.15
CA VAL A 55 5.87 -7.23 4.58
C VAL A 55 7.08 -6.64 5.31
N GLU A 56 6.88 -5.54 6.03
CA GLU A 56 7.91 -4.93 6.87
C GLU A 56 7.68 -5.36 8.32
N ASP A 57 8.70 -5.98 8.93
CA ASP A 57 8.77 -6.20 10.37
C ASP A 57 9.53 -5.03 11.00
N ASP A 58 8.76 -4.03 11.45
CA ASP A 58 9.28 -2.75 11.94
C ASP A 58 10.19 -2.89 13.16
N ALA A 59 10.07 -4.00 13.90
CA ALA A 59 10.85 -4.20 15.11
C ALA A 59 12.30 -4.65 14.82
N ASP A 60 12.56 -5.39 13.73
CA ASP A 60 13.92 -5.80 13.33
C ASP A 60 14.40 -5.06 12.06
N GLY A 61 13.57 -4.20 11.48
CA GLY A 61 13.86 -3.53 10.20
C GLY A 61 14.02 -4.53 9.06
N VAL A 62 13.31 -5.66 9.13
CA VAL A 62 13.38 -6.72 8.13
C VAL A 62 12.26 -6.55 7.13
N VAL A 63 12.64 -6.44 5.86
CA VAL A 63 11.68 -6.30 4.75
C VAL A 63 11.62 -7.62 4.00
N TYR A 64 10.45 -8.23 3.95
CA TYR A 64 10.18 -9.46 3.19
C TYR A 64 9.49 -9.11 1.88
N ILE A 65 9.75 -9.89 0.83
CA ILE A 65 9.06 -9.73 -0.46
C ILE A 65 8.68 -11.08 -1.05
N ALA A 66 7.51 -11.13 -1.70
CA ALA A 66 7.09 -12.27 -2.51
C ALA A 66 6.57 -11.78 -3.88
N PRO A 67 7.11 -12.28 -5.01
CA PRO A 67 6.57 -11.98 -6.34
C PRO A 67 5.23 -12.70 -6.56
N SER A 68 4.41 -12.17 -7.47
CA SER A 68 3.10 -12.69 -7.85
C SER A 68 2.78 -12.38 -9.31
N ASP A 69 2.20 -13.34 -10.04
CA ASP A 69 1.80 -13.17 -11.45
C ASP A 69 0.60 -12.22 -11.61
N GLY A 70 -0.17 -12.00 -10.54
CA GLY A 70 -1.30 -11.09 -10.50
C GLY A 70 -1.40 -10.39 -9.15
N PHE A 71 -2.45 -9.60 -8.95
CA PHE A 71 -2.67 -8.92 -7.67
C PHE A 71 -2.64 -9.95 -6.51
N PRO A 72 -1.80 -9.76 -5.48
CA PRO A 72 -1.69 -10.70 -4.38
C PRO A 72 -2.90 -10.57 -3.46
N GLU A 73 -3.92 -11.41 -3.64
CA GLU A 73 -5.20 -11.35 -2.90
C GLU A 73 -5.06 -11.38 -1.37
N VAL A 74 -3.94 -11.88 -0.85
CA VAL A 74 -3.60 -11.83 0.58
C VAL A 74 -3.49 -10.39 1.12
N ASP A 75 -3.21 -9.42 0.27
CA ASP A 75 -3.15 -8.00 0.66
C ASP A 75 -4.50 -7.49 1.18
N LYS A 76 -5.63 -7.91 0.59
CA LYS A 76 -6.97 -7.56 1.11
C LYS A 76 -7.17 -8.05 2.55
N VAL A 77 -6.49 -9.13 2.93
CA VAL A 77 -6.48 -9.62 4.32
C VAL A 77 -5.60 -8.72 5.18
N PHE A 78 -4.41 -8.35 4.72
CA PHE A 78 -3.48 -7.50 5.47
C PHE A 78 -4.02 -6.08 5.71
N VAL A 79 -4.58 -5.46 4.68
CA VAL A 79 -5.20 -4.13 4.78
C VAL A 79 -6.30 -4.11 5.85
N LYS A 80 -7.13 -5.17 5.95
CA LYS A 80 -8.12 -5.30 7.03
C LYS A 80 -7.49 -5.56 8.40
N MET A 81 -6.42 -6.37 8.46
CA MET A 81 -5.69 -6.62 9.70
C MET A 81 -5.02 -5.35 10.27
N LEU A 82 -4.57 -4.45 9.39
CA LEU A 82 -3.91 -3.20 9.75
C LEU A 82 -4.91 -2.09 10.09
N HIS A 83 -5.94 -1.93 9.27
CA HIS A 83 -6.80 -0.74 9.28
C HIS A 83 -8.23 -1.02 9.74
N GLY A 84 -8.60 -2.28 9.95
CA GLY A 84 -9.96 -2.72 10.30
C GLY A 84 -10.82 -3.06 9.08
N ASP A 85 -11.93 -3.77 9.32
CA ASP A 85 -12.79 -4.32 8.26
C ASP A 85 -13.50 -3.26 7.41
N ASP A 86 -13.69 -2.06 7.96
CA ASP A 86 -14.39 -0.94 7.33
C ASP A 86 -13.55 -0.18 6.28
N ILE A 87 -12.27 -0.55 6.10
CA ILE A 87 -11.37 0.13 5.17
C ILE A 87 -11.73 -0.13 3.69
N LEU A 88 -12.44 -1.22 3.40
CA LEU A 88 -12.90 -1.57 2.05
C LEU A 88 -14.42 -1.37 1.87
N ASP A 89 -15.07 -0.64 2.78
CA ASP A 89 -16.52 -0.42 2.74
C ASP A 89 -16.91 0.70 1.73
N VAL A 90 -17.53 0.28 0.62
CA VAL A 90 -18.04 1.18 -0.42
C VAL A 90 -19.23 2.01 0.06
N GLN A 91 -20.01 1.56 1.04
CA GLN A 91 -21.14 2.34 1.54
C GLN A 91 -20.66 3.51 2.42
N ALA A 92 -19.54 3.33 3.13
CA ALA A 92 -18.93 4.37 3.94
C ALA A 92 -18.31 5.53 3.12
N THR A 93 -18.04 5.32 1.83
CA THR A 93 -17.41 6.33 0.94
C THR A 93 -18.42 7.22 0.19
N LEU A 94 -19.67 6.77 0.03
CA LEU A 94 -20.68 7.48 -0.78
C LEU A 94 -21.17 8.82 -0.17
N GLY A 95 -20.88 9.09 1.12
CA GLY A 95 -21.29 10.31 1.82
C GLY A 95 -20.20 11.35 2.07
N GLU A 96 -18.93 10.96 2.09
CA GLU A 96 -17.80 11.79 2.58
C GLU A 96 -16.87 12.30 1.45
N ASN A 97 -16.96 11.68 0.27
CA ASN A 97 -16.10 11.92 -0.89
C ASN A 97 -15.90 13.41 -1.24
N GLY A 98 -16.99 14.19 -1.24
CA GLY A 98 -16.93 15.61 -1.62
C GLY A 98 -16.27 16.52 -0.57
N GLU A 99 -16.29 16.16 0.71
CA GLU A 99 -15.67 16.96 1.78
C GLU A 99 -14.21 16.58 2.00
N LEU A 100 -13.90 15.27 1.99
CA LEU A 100 -12.52 14.78 2.11
C LEU A 100 -11.67 15.17 0.89
N ALA A 101 -12.21 15.11 -0.33
CA ALA A 101 -11.48 15.58 -1.52
C ALA A 101 -11.21 17.09 -1.49
N ARG A 102 -11.94 17.87 -0.68
CA ARG A 102 -11.66 19.31 -0.47
C ARG A 102 -10.57 19.55 0.56
N THR A 103 -10.25 18.58 1.42
CA THR A 103 -9.25 18.71 2.49
C THR A 103 -7.94 18.00 2.19
N SER A 104 -7.95 16.92 1.39
CA SER A 104 -6.74 16.24 0.90
C SER A 104 -6.47 16.61 -0.56
N ALA A 105 -5.35 17.28 -0.79
CA ALA A 105 -4.88 17.60 -2.14
C ALA A 105 -4.50 16.33 -2.91
N LEU A 106 -4.01 15.30 -2.21
CA LEU A 106 -3.72 14.00 -2.80
C LEU A 106 -4.98 13.30 -3.28
N LEU A 107 -6.04 13.25 -2.47
CA LEU A 107 -7.30 12.62 -2.87
C LEU A 107 -7.94 13.33 -4.05
N ALA A 108 -7.93 14.67 -4.07
CA ALA A 108 -8.39 15.44 -5.23
C ALA A 108 -7.65 15.04 -6.51
N ARG A 109 -6.33 14.88 -6.43
CA ARG A 109 -5.51 14.46 -7.58
C ARG A 109 -5.78 13.01 -7.99
N VAL A 110 -5.97 12.10 -7.04
CA VAL A 110 -6.36 10.70 -7.32
C VAL A 110 -7.68 10.66 -8.07
N VAL A 111 -8.71 11.37 -7.59
CA VAL A 111 -10.02 11.45 -8.26
C VAL A 111 -9.89 11.97 -9.69
N GLU A 112 -9.06 13.00 -9.89
CA GLU A 112 -8.79 13.57 -11.21
C GLU A 112 -8.17 12.55 -12.16
N ILE A 113 -7.01 11.95 -11.81
CA ILE A 113 -6.32 10.99 -12.69
C ILE A 113 -7.16 9.73 -12.92
N ASN A 114 -7.92 9.32 -11.91
CA ASN A 114 -8.86 8.20 -11.98
C ASN A 114 -9.97 8.47 -13.00
N SER A 115 -10.56 9.66 -12.99
CA SER A 115 -11.60 10.07 -13.95
C SER A 115 -11.10 10.13 -15.40
N GLN A 116 -9.78 10.30 -15.59
CA GLN A 116 -9.13 10.33 -16.90
C GLN A 116 -8.70 8.93 -17.38
N GLY A 117 -8.90 7.89 -16.56
CA GLY A 117 -8.48 6.53 -16.87
C GLY A 117 -6.95 6.35 -16.88
N ILE A 118 -6.21 7.24 -16.21
CA ILE A 118 -4.76 7.12 -16.08
C ILE A 118 -4.46 6.00 -15.08
N ALA A 119 -3.54 5.09 -15.41
CA ALA A 119 -3.10 4.05 -14.49
C ALA A 119 -2.32 4.63 -13.30
N TRP A 120 -2.64 4.14 -12.10
CA TRP A 120 -2.01 4.54 -10.85
C TRP A 120 -2.08 3.41 -9.81
N HIS A 121 -1.19 3.48 -8.82
CA HIS A 121 -1.23 2.69 -7.58
C HIS A 121 -0.79 3.56 -6.42
N HIS A 122 -1.06 3.12 -5.19
CA HIS A 122 -0.70 3.86 -3.98
C HIS A 122 0.09 3.01 -2.99
N HIS A 123 0.77 3.70 -2.09
CA HIS A 123 1.44 3.12 -0.92
C HIS A 123 0.96 3.84 0.32
N MET A 124 0.36 3.10 1.25
CA MET A 124 0.11 3.60 2.59
C MET A 124 1.39 3.46 3.42
N ASN A 125 2.09 4.57 3.64
CA ASN A 125 3.37 4.59 4.32
C ASN A 125 3.20 4.85 5.82
N PHE A 126 3.62 3.89 6.63
CA PHE A 126 3.73 4.03 8.08
C PHE A 126 4.90 4.97 8.44
N PRO A 127 4.93 5.60 9.63
CA PRO A 127 6.01 6.50 10.03
C PRO A 127 7.43 5.93 9.89
N ASP A 128 7.58 4.63 10.15
CA ASP A 128 8.85 3.91 10.11
C ASP A 128 9.10 3.17 8.78
N CYS A 129 8.10 3.14 7.87
CA CYS A 129 8.13 2.43 6.58
C CYS A 129 9.35 2.80 5.76
N VAL A 130 10.04 1.79 5.21
CA VAL A 130 11.26 1.99 4.43
C VAL A 130 11.03 2.78 3.14
N LEU A 131 9.82 2.69 2.59
CA LEU A 131 9.38 3.35 1.36
C LEU A 131 8.87 4.78 1.61
N ASN A 132 8.78 5.22 2.87
CA ASN A 132 8.17 6.50 3.21
C ASN A 132 9.09 7.69 2.85
N PRO A 133 8.65 8.61 1.96
CA PRO A 133 9.40 9.83 1.67
C PRO A 133 9.33 10.87 2.81
N HIS A 134 8.41 10.72 3.76
CA HIS A 134 8.15 11.61 4.90
C HIS A 134 8.38 10.88 6.24
N ARG A 135 9.62 10.44 6.49
CA ARG A 135 9.99 9.68 7.70
C ARG A 135 9.50 10.33 8.99
N GLY A 136 8.93 9.52 9.87
CA GLY A 136 8.35 9.95 11.14
C GLY A 136 6.90 10.44 11.05
N ARG A 137 6.30 10.47 9.85
CA ARG A 137 4.89 10.83 9.63
C ARG A 137 4.18 9.72 8.86
N TRP A 138 2.87 9.64 9.03
CA TRP A 138 2.05 8.85 8.13
C TRP A 138 2.06 9.53 6.76
N ALA A 139 2.07 8.77 5.67
CA ALA A 139 1.94 9.33 4.34
C ALA A 139 1.19 8.39 3.41
N ILE A 140 0.56 8.96 2.39
CA ILE A 140 0.11 8.21 1.23
C ILE A 140 0.92 8.71 0.05
N THR A 141 1.54 7.78 -0.68
CA THR A 141 2.26 8.07 -1.93
C THR A 141 1.48 7.44 -3.07
N VAL A 142 1.34 8.17 -4.17
CA VAL A 142 0.69 7.70 -5.40
C VAL A 142 1.69 7.81 -6.53
N GLU A 143 1.87 6.72 -7.26
CA GLU A 143 2.63 6.67 -8.50
C GLU A 143 1.65 6.54 -9.67
N SER A 144 1.93 7.25 -10.76
CA SER A 144 1.11 7.23 -11.97
C SER A 144 1.96 7.52 -13.18
N ALA A 145 1.40 7.28 -14.38
CA ALA A 145 2.04 7.72 -15.62
C ALA A 145 2.25 9.25 -15.72
N SER A 146 1.55 10.03 -14.88
CA SER A 146 1.70 11.50 -14.81
C SER A 146 2.72 11.95 -13.75
N GLY A 147 3.43 11.02 -13.12
CA GLY A 147 4.39 11.26 -12.05
C GLY A 147 3.90 10.83 -10.67
N THR A 148 4.77 11.05 -9.69
CA THR A 148 4.62 10.62 -8.30
C THR A 148 4.30 11.80 -7.40
N PHE A 149 3.33 11.64 -6.49
CA PHE A 149 2.94 12.66 -5.52
C PHE A 149 2.58 12.02 -4.18
N SER A 150 2.70 12.78 -3.09
CA SER A 150 2.42 12.28 -1.74
C SER A 150 1.84 13.37 -0.84
N GLU A 151 1.14 12.94 0.21
CA GLU A 151 0.64 13.80 1.27
C GLU A 151 0.96 13.13 2.62
N SER A 152 1.42 13.93 3.59
CA SER A 152 1.85 13.47 4.92
C SER A 152 0.91 13.95 6.03
N TYR A 153 0.75 13.15 7.07
CA TYR A 153 -0.23 13.34 8.14
C TYR A 153 0.41 13.07 9.52
N GLU A 154 -0.09 13.76 10.56
CA GLU A 154 0.35 13.54 11.95
C GLU A 154 -0.15 12.21 12.53
N ALA A 155 -1.31 11.75 12.07
CA ALA A 155 -1.94 10.50 12.46
C ALA A 155 -2.38 9.73 11.22
N GLU A 156 -2.76 8.47 11.40
CA GLU A 156 -3.23 7.63 10.31
C GLU A 156 -4.43 8.29 9.59
N PRO A 157 -4.31 8.61 8.28
CA PRO A 157 -5.34 9.28 7.49
C PRO A 157 -6.42 8.29 7.02
N LYS A 158 -7.03 7.55 7.96
CA LYS A 158 -7.90 6.40 7.64
C LYS A 158 -9.07 6.75 6.70
N SER A 159 -9.67 7.93 6.85
CA SER A 159 -10.76 8.38 5.97
C SER A 159 -10.29 8.61 4.53
N VAL A 160 -9.12 9.23 4.33
CA VAL A 160 -8.52 9.44 3.01
C VAL A 160 -8.10 8.09 2.41
N LEU A 161 -7.46 7.23 3.21
CA LEU A 161 -7.05 5.91 2.77
C LEU A 161 -8.24 5.08 2.28
N ARG A 162 -9.35 5.06 3.03
CA ARG A 162 -10.57 4.33 2.64
C ARG A 162 -11.06 4.73 1.24
N GLU A 163 -11.08 6.02 0.93
CA GLU A 163 -11.51 6.51 -0.39
C GLU A 163 -10.58 6.04 -1.50
N ILE A 164 -9.27 6.09 -1.26
CA ILE A 164 -8.26 5.63 -2.22
C ILE A 164 -8.36 4.12 -2.45
N GLU A 165 -8.47 3.32 -1.38
CA GLU A 165 -8.61 1.87 -1.48
C GLU A 165 -9.85 1.47 -2.29
N VAL A 166 -10.99 2.11 -2.04
CA VAL A 166 -12.23 1.84 -2.80
C VAL A 166 -12.07 2.18 -4.28
N LEU A 167 -11.41 3.30 -4.63
CA LEU A 167 -11.13 3.65 -6.01
C LEU A 167 -10.16 2.65 -6.67
N TYR A 168 -9.09 2.29 -5.97
CA TYR A 168 -8.07 1.36 -6.44
C TYR A 168 -8.65 -0.02 -6.74
N PHE A 169 -9.35 -0.63 -5.79
CA PHE A 169 -9.94 -1.95 -5.98
C PHE A 169 -11.05 -1.98 -7.03
N ARG A 170 -11.78 -0.88 -7.20
CA ARG A 170 -12.75 -0.76 -8.31
C ARG A 170 -12.05 -0.79 -9.67
N ASN A 171 -10.89 -0.13 -9.81
CA ASN A 171 -10.14 -0.16 -11.06
C ASN A 171 -9.53 -1.53 -11.33
N LEU A 172 -8.96 -2.18 -10.32
CA LEU A 172 -8.43 -3.54 -10.44
C LEU A 172 -9.49 -4.54 -10.93
N ALA A 173 -10.74 -4.40 -10.48
CA ALA A 173 -11.83 -5.27 -10.92
C ALA A 173 -12.28 -5.03 -12.38
N ASN A 174 -11.89 -3.89 -12.97
CA ASN A 174 -12.26 -3.49 -14.33
C ASN A 174 -11.09 -3.62 -15.34
N ALA A 175 -9.89 -4.00 -14.87
CA ALA A 175 -8.68 -4.20 -15.67
C ALA A 175 -8.60 -5.66 -16.17
#